data_AF-A0AAN5CXW5-F1
#
_entry.id   AF-A0AAN5CXW5-F1
#
_cell.length_a   1.000
_cell.length_b   1.000
_cell.length_c   1.000
_cell.angle_alpha   90.00
_cell.angle_beta   90.00
_cell.angle_gamma   90.00
#
_symmetry.space_group_name_H-M   'P 1'
#
loop_
_entity.id
_entity.type
_entity.pdbx_description
1 polymer ?
#
loop_
_entity_poly.entity_id
_entity_poly.type
_entity_poly.pdbx_seq_one_letter_code
_entity_poly.pdbx_strand_id
1 'polypeptide(L)'
;MSSLYRAVDIVTKSSAVPGILANSLLIYLIMTSSRTHIGNFRYLLIVFASYDIFLVILHFVLDPKIFVVPGIFAVVLDFRYGFQFLTCIPFILFMVPYAILITHLLYRYWVICEPLKIALFSKPQFVLSLTASVSGIYAFLSTSLYF
;
A
#
# COMPACT_ATOMS: atom_id res chain seq x y z
N MET A 1 22.06 -5.46 -20.67
CA MET A 1 20.78 -5.59 -19.94
C MET A 1 20.88 -6.43 -18.67
N SER A 2 21.57 -7.58 -18.66
CA SER A 2 21.62 -8.49 -17.49
C SER A 2 22.12 -7.89 -16.16
N SER A 3 23.10 -6.98 -16.18
CA SER A 3 23.64 -6.36 -14.96
C SER A 3 22.63 -5.44 -14.25
N LEU A 4 21.89 -4.63 -15.01
CA LEU A 4 20.87 -3.72 -14.48
C LEU A 4 19.72 -4.49 -13.83
N TYR A 5 19.22 -5.54 -14.49
CA TYR A 5 18.15 -6.39 -13.93
C TYR A 5 18.59 -7.05 -12.62
N ARG A 6 19.83 -7.53 -12.54
CA ARG A 6 20.38 -8.11 -11.31
C ARG A 6 20.51 -7.07 -10.19
N ALA A 7 20.96 -5.85 -10.52
CA ALA A 7 21.05 -4.77 -9.55
C ALA A 7 19.68 -4.40 -8.98
N VAL A 8 18.65 -4.27 -9.83
CA VAL A 8 17.28 -4.00 -9.40
C VAL A 8 16.74 -5.14 -8.53
N ASP A 9 16.93 -6.40 -8.92
CA ASP A 9 16.47 -7.56 -8.15
C ASP A 9 17.11 -7.62 -6.74
N ILE A 10 18.42 -7.35 -6.64
CA ILE A 10 19.14 -7.30 -5.36
C ILE A 10 18.62 -6.14 -4.50
N VAL A 11 18.41 -4.96 -5.09
CA VAL A 11 17.90 -3.79 -4.36
C VAL A 11 16.48 -4.06 -3.85
N THR A 12 15.61 -4.64 -4.68
CA THR A 12 14.23 -4.97 -4.31
C THR A 12 14.17 -6.03 -3.22
N LYS A 13 15.00 -7.07 -3.28
CA LYS A 13 15.04 -8.11 -2.23
C LYS A 13 15.64 -7.60 -0.92
N SER A 14 16.69 -6.78 -1.01
CA SER A 14 17.34 -6.20 0.17
C SER A 14 16.51 -5.12 0.85
N SER A 15 15.59 -4.45 0.14
CA SER A 15 14.71 -3.43 0.71
C SER A 15 13.60 -3.99 1.61
N ALA A 16 13.34 -5.30 1.57
CA ALA A 16 12.34 -5.93 2.42
C ALA A 16 12.67 -5.81 3.92
N VAL A 17 13.94 -6.04 4.29
CA VAL A 17 14.41 -5.97 5.67
C VAL A 17 14.25 -4.57 6.28
N PRO A 18 14.80 -3.49 5.67
CA PRO A 18 14.61 -2.14 6.20
C PRO A 18 13.15 -1.71 6.15
N GLY A 19 12.36 -2.14 5.16
CA GLY A 19 10.93 -1.87 5.09
C GLY A 19 10.17 -2.42 6.31
N ILE A 20 10.39 -3.69 6.66
CA ILE A 20 9.77 -4.30 7.83
C ILE A 20 10.24 -3.63 9.13
N LEU A 21 11.54 -3.37 9.26
CA LEU A 21 12.11 -2.76 10.47
C LEU A 21 11.60 -1.32 10.67
N ALA A 22 11.60 -0.50 9.63
CA ALA A 22 11.15 0.89 9.70
C ALA A 22 9.65 0.98 10.05
N ASN A 23 8.80 0.16 9.45
CA ASN A 23 7.38 0.14 9.77
C ASN A 23 7.09 -0.43 11.17
N SER A 24 7.84 -1.43 11.61
CA SER A 24 7.72 -1.96 12.97
C SER A 24 8.15 -0.92 14.00
N LEU A 25 9.23 -0.19 13.73
CA LEU A 25 9.68 0.94 14.55
C LEU A 25 8.62 2.05 14.57
N LEU A 26 8.00 2.36 13.43
CA LEU A 26 6.91 3.33 13.36
C LEU A 26 5.73 2.93 14.26
N ILE A 27 5.30 1.66 14.20
CA ILE A 27 4.25 1.13 15.08
C ILE A 27 4.67 1.26 16.55
N TYR A 28 5.91 0.88 16.90
CA TYR A 28 6.43 1.01 18.24
C TYR A 28 6.42 2.47 18.74
N LEU A 29 6.83 3.43 17.91
CA LEU A 29 6.82 4.85 18.24
C LEU A 29 5.38 5.36 18.43
N ILE A 30 4.42 4.94 17.59
CA ILE A 30 3.00 5.33 17.74
C ILE A 30 2.43 4.78 19.05
N MET A 31 2.79 3.55 19.43
CA MET A 31 2.33 2.94 20.68
C MET A 31 2.94 3.60 21.92
N THR A 32 4.19 4.05 21.84
CA THR A 32 4.93 4.64 22.95
C THR A 32 4.65 6.14 23.11
N SER A 33 4.21 6.82 22.04
CA SER A 33 3.90 8.26 22.07
C SER A 33 2.62 8.55 22.87
N SER A 34 2.68 9.55 23.76
CA SER A 34 1.57 9.92 24.66
C SER A 34 0.28 10.22 23.91
N ARG A 35 -0.85 9.68 24.42
CA ARG A 35 -2.22 9.82 23.87
C ARG A 35 -2.67 11.27 23.69
N THR A 36 -2.03 12.21 24.38
CA THR A 36 -2.44 13.62 24.47
C THR A 36 -2.33 14.42 23.17
N HIS A 37 -1.53 13.98 22.17
CA HIS A 37 -1.31 14.76 20.94
C HIS A 37 -1.89 14.16 19.65
N ILE A 38 -2.25 12.87 19.62
CA ILE A 38 -2.54 12.16 18.35
C ILE A 38 -4.02 11.73 18.20
N GLY A 39 -4.76 11.48 19.29
CA GLY A 39 -6.18 11.11 19.21
C GLY A 39 -6.46 9.86 18.35
N ASN A 40 -7.60 9.85 17.63
CA ASN A 40 -8.02 8.72 16.76
C ASN A 40 -7.13 8.50 15.52
N PHE A 41 -6.28 9.48 15.19
CA PHE A 41 -5.36 9.41 14.03
C PHE A 41 -4.31 8.30 14.17
N ARG A 42 -3.98 7.89 15.40
CA ARG A 42 -3.02 6.81 15.66
C ARG A 42 -3.41 5.49 14.98
N TYR A 43 -4.71 5.22 14.89
CA TYR A 43 -5.21 3.98 14.29
C TYR A 43 -4.97 3.96 12.79
N LEU A 44 -5.13 5.10 12.13
CA LEU A 44 -4.88 5.24 10.70
C LEU A 44 -3.40 5.02 10.38
N LEU A 45 -2.50 5.57 11.21
CA LEU A 45 -1.05 5.37 11.08
C LEU A 45 -0.63 3.91 11.33
N ILE A 46 -1.23 3.23 12.32
CA ILE A 46 -0.97 1.81 12.58
C ILE A 46 -1.44 0.97 11.40
N VAL A 47 -2.64 1.25 10.85
CA VAL A 47 -3.15 0.55 9.66
C VAL A 47 -2.22 0.75 8.47
N PHE A 48 -1.75 1.98 8.24
CA PHE A 48 -0.79 2.27 7.18
C PHE A 48 0.50 1.46 7.32
N ALA A 49 1.14 1.51 8.50
CA ALA A 49 2.40 0.80 8.75
C ALA A 49 2.23 -0.73 8.69
N SER A 50 1.11 -1.25 9.18
CA SER A 50 0.79 -2.68 9.12
C SER A 50 0.57 -3.14 7.69
N TYR A 51 -0.10 -2.32 6.87
CA TYR A 51 -0.35 -2.61 5.47
C TYR A 51 0.95 -2.56 4.65
N ASP A 52 1.86 -1.64 4.97
CA ASP A 52 3.17 -1.56 4.30
C ASP A 52 4.02 -2.81 4.58
N ILE A 53 4.04 -3.30 5.83
CA ILE A 53 4.67 -4.60 6.18
C ILE A 53 4.05 -5.74 5.38
N PHE A 54 2.72 -5.78 5.29
CA PHE A 54 2.02 -6.79 4.51
C PHE A 54 2.42 -6.74 3.02
N LEU A 55 2.51 -5.55 2.42
CA LEU A 55 2.94 -5.41 1.03
C LEU A 55 4.40 -5.83 0.82
N VAL A 56 5.29 -5.53 1.75
CA VAL A 56 6.69 -5.97 1.66
C VAL A 56 6.78 -7.50 1.68
N ILE A 57 6.03 -8.17 2.56
CA ILE A 57 5.97 -9.63 2.61
C ILE A 57 5.37 -10.18 1.32
N LEU A 58 4.26 -9.61 0.86
CA LEU A 58 3.60 -10.02 -0.38
C LEU A 58 4.55 -9.90 -1.58
N HIS A 59 5.29 -8.80 -1.68
CA HIS A 59 6.26 -8.57 -2.75
C HIS A 59 7.39 -9.60 -2.71
N PHE A 60 7.86 -9.96 -1.52
CA PHE A 60 8.89 -10.98 -1.33
C PHE A 60 8.41 -12.39 -1.71
N VAL A 61 7.17 -12.75 -1.35
CA VAL A 61 6.58 -14.07 -1.64
C VAL A 61 6.26 -14.24 -3.13
N LEU A 62 5.74 -13.19 -3.75
CA LEU A 62 5.25 -13.24 -5.13
C LEU A 62 6.35 -12.93 -6.17
N ASP A 63 7.44 -12.28 -5.76
CA ASP A 63 8.58 -11.86 -6.61
C ASP A 63 8.15 -11.35 -8.01
N PRO A 64 7.23 -10.35 -8.11
CA PRO A 64 6.82 -9.79 -9.38
C PRO A 64 7.99 -9.13 -10.09
N LYS A 65 8.27 -9.57 -11.31
CA LYS A 65 9.29 -9.02 -12.20
C LYS A 65 8.63 -8.14 -13.25
N ILE A 66 9.13 -6.91 -13.33
CA ILE A 66 8.64 -5.90 -14.28
C ILE A 66 9.55 -5.92 -15.50
N PHE A 67 8.96 -6.15 -16.66
CA PHE A 67 9.60 -6.08 -17.97
C PHE A 67 9.09 -4.84 -18.70
N VAL A 68 9.99 -3.89 -18.91
CA VAL A 68 9.71 -2.69 -19.69
C VAL A 68 10.50 -2.77 -20.98
N VAL A 69 9.76 -2.92 -22.08
CA VAL A 69 10.28 -2.93 -23.46
C VAL A 69 9.57 -1.77 -24.19
N PRO A 70 10.19 -1.12 -25.19
CA PRO A 70 9.50 -0.07 -25.94
C PRO A 70 8.13 -0.55 -26.46
N GLY A 71 7.07 0.11 -26.01
CA GLY A 71 5.68 -0.22 -26.36
C GLY A 71 5.01 -1.32 -25.52
N ILE A 72 5.72 -1.98 -24.60
CA ILE A 72 5.17 -3.07 -23.78
C ILE A 72 5.62 -2.92 -22.31
N PHE A 73 4.63 -2.86 -21.41
CA PHE A 73 4.83 -2.97 -19.97
C PHE A 73 4.20 -4.29 -19.49
N ALA A 74 5.03 -5.25 -19.12
CA ALA A 74 4.58 -6.56 -18.68
C ALA A 74 5.08 -6.86 -17.27
N VAL A 75 4.22 -7.48 -16.46
CA VAL A 75 4.59 -7.99 -15.14
C VAL A 75 4.40 -9.49 -15.11
N VAL A 76 5.45 -10.18 -14.70
CA VAL A 76 5.51 -11.62 -14.63
C VAL A 76 5.81 -12.00 -13.19
N LEU A 77 4.98 -12.86 -12.61
CA LEU A 77 5.27 -13.47 -11.32
C LEU A 77 6.23 -14.64 -11.52
N ASP A 78 7.34 -14.66 -10.80
CA ASP A 78 8.25 -15.81 -10.77
C ASP A 78 7.72 -16.88 -9.79
N PHE A 79 6.47 -17.33 -10.03
CA PHE A 79 5.76 -18.27 -9.17
C PHE A 79 5.40 -19.55 -9.94
N ARG A 80 5.71 -20.71 -9.33
CA ARG A 80 5.71 -22.03 -9.99
C ARG A 80 4.34 -22.50 -10.53
N TYR A 81 3.24 -21.87 -10.09
CA TYR A 81 1.87 -22.13 -10.53
C TYR A 81 1.14 -20.80 -10.78
N GLY A 82 1.53 -20.07 -11.84
CA GLY A 82 0.97 -18.77 -12.15
C GLY A 82 -0.39 -18.85 -12.85
N PHE A 83 -1.48 -18.59 -12.12
CA PHE A 83 -2.75 -18.22 -12.74
C PHE A 83 -2.75 -16.72 -13.05
N GLN A 84 -3.34 -16.30 -14.18
CA GLN A 84 -3.42 -14.90 -14.60
C GLN A 84 -4.06 -13.98 -13.53
N PHE A 85 -4.96 -14.51 -12.71
CA PHE A 85 -5.54 -13.74 -11.61
C PHE A 85 -4.53 -13.37 -10.52
N LEU A 86 -3.55 -14.25 -10.24
CA LEU A 86 -2.53 -13.98 -9.24
C LEU A 86 -1.61 -12.82 -9.64
N THR A 87 -1.36 -12.58 -10.93
CA THR A 87 -0.51 -11.46 -11.39
C THR A 87 -1.18 -10.10 -11.21
N CYS A 88 -2.51 -10.05 -11.17
CA CYS A 88 -3.27 -8.81 -10.95
C CYS A 88 -3.35 -8.41 -9.47
N ILE A 89 -3.31 -9.38 -8.55
CA ILE A 89 -3.46 -9.15 -7.10
C ILE A 89 -2.41 -8.15 -6.56
N PRO A 90 -1.09 -8.28 -6.84
CA PRO A 90 -0.09 -7.32 -6.40
C PRO A 90 -0.41 -5.88 -6.79
N PHE A 91 -0.88 -5.67 -8.03
CA PHE A 91 -1.20 -4.33 -8.54
C PHE A 91 -2.33 -3.67 -7.76
N ILE A 92 -3.41 -4.41 -7.54
CA ILE A 92 -4.58 -3.89 -6.81
C ILE A 92 -4.18 -3.57 -5.37
N LEU A 93 -3.41 -4.45 -4.74
CA LEU A 93 -2.97 -4.27 -3.36
C LEU A 93 -1.97 -3.12 -3.21
N PHE A 94 -1.12 -2.85 -4.20
CA PHE A 94 -0.17 -1.73 -4.19
C PHE A 94 -0.85 -0.35 -4.33
N MET A 95 -2.13 -0.30 -4.75
CA MET A 95 -2.89 0.95 -4.83
C MET A 95 -3.53 1.37 -3.50
N VAL A 96 -3.75 0.42 -2.59
CA VAL A 96 -4.36 0.68 -1.28
C VAL A 96 -3.57 1.68 -0.40
N PRO A 97 -2.22 1.67 -0.34
CA PRO A 97 -1.45 2.67 0.40
C PRO A 97 -1.68 4.08 -0.12
N TYR A 98 -1.87 4.26 -1.43
CA TYR A 98 -2.21 5.58 -2.01
C TYR A 98 -3.57 6.06 -1.50
N ALA A 99 -4.57 5.18 -1.42
CA ALA A 99 -5.87 5.51 -0.84
C ALA A 99 -5.75 5.90 0.64
N ILE A 100 -4.95 5.16 1.42
CA ILE A 100 -4.69 5.45 2.84
C ILE A 100 -3.93 6.77 3.00
N LEU A 101 -3.00 7.09 2.08
CA LEU A 101 -2.25 8.35 2.06
C LEU A 101 -3.17 9.54 1.76
N ILE A 102 -4.04 9.42 0.76
CA ILE A 102 -5.05 10.45 0.45
C ILE A 102 -5.97 10.65 1.66
N THR A 103 -6.36 9.57 2.32
CA THR A 103 -7.17 9.61 3.55
C THR A 103 -6.44 10.35 4.67
N HIS A 104 -5.13 10.14 4.82
CA HIS A 104 -4.28 10.88 5.77
C HIS A 104 -4.22 12.37 5.45
N LEU A 105 -4.03 12.73 4.18
CA LEU A 105 -3.96 14.12 3.74
C LEU A 105 -5.31 14.83 3.93
N LEU A 106 -6.41 14.14 3.60
CA LEU A 106 -7.77 14.64 3.81
C LEU A 106 -8.06 14.86 5.30
N TYR A 107 -7.65 13.91 6.16
CA TYR A 107 -7.75 14.08 7.61
C TYR A 107 -7.01 15.35 8.08
N ARG A 108 -5.75 15.54 7.65
CA ARG A 108 -4.97 16.74 7.99
C ARG A 108 -5.64 18.03 7.50
N TYR A 109 -6.17 18.02 6.28
CA TYR A 109 -6.87 19.15 5.71
C TYR A 109 -8.12 19.51 6.53
N TRP A 110 -8.97 18.55 6.88
CA TRP A 110 -10.17 18.81 7.68
C TRP A 110 -9.88 19.24 9.12
N VAL A 111 -8.80 18.75 9.73
CA VAL A 111 -8.36 19.23 11.05
C VAL A 111 -8.06 20.73 11.03
N ILE A 112 -7.49 21.23 9.94
CA ILE A 112 -7.10 22.64 9.80
C ILE A 112 -8.27 23.50 9.32
N CYS A 113 -9.04 23.03 8.34
CA CYS A 113 -10.02 23.86 7.65
C CYS A 113 -11.47 23.69 8.17
N GLU A 114 -11.86 22.50 8.64
CA GLU A 114 -13.27 22.20 8.97
C GLU A 114 -13.39 21.17 10.12
N PRO A 115 -13.12 21.57 11.37
CA PRO A 115 -13.02 20.64 12.49
C PRO A 115 -14.33 19.89 12.83
N LEU A 116 -15.49 20.42 12.42
CA LEU A 116 -16.78 19.76 12.61
C LEU A 116 -16.94 18.47 11.79
N LYS A 117 -16.22 18.34 10.66
CA LYS A 117 -16.30 17.15 9.79
C LYS A 117 -15.41 15.98 10.26
N ILE A 118 -14.55 16.20 11.26
CA ILE A 118 -13.68 15.15 11.84
C ILE A 118 -14.51 14.04 12.50
N ALA A 119 -15.74 14.32 12.92
CA ALA A 119 -16.65 13.31 13.49
C ALA A 119 -16.92 12.12 12.53
N LEU A 120 -16.88 12.34 11.20
CA LEU A 120 -16.99 11.25 10.23
C LEU A 120 -15.81 10.27 10.30
N PHE A 121 -14.60 10.76 10.58
CA PHE A 121 -13.41 9.94 10.72
C PHE A 121 -13.38 9.09 12.00
N SER A 122 -14.26 9.35 12.95
CA SER A 122 -14.42 8.48 14.13
C SER A 122 -15.18 7.19 13.82
N LYS A 123 -15.83 7.08 12.66
CA LYS A 123 -16.53 5.86 12.23
C LYS A 123 -15.59 5.00 11.37
N PRO A 124 -15.16 3.82 11.84
CA PRO A 124 -14.24 2.95 11.09
C PRO A 124 -14.85 2.49 9.76
N GLN A 125 -16.18 2.40 9.67
CA GLN A 125 -16.91 2.08 8.44
C GLN A 125 -16.68 3.10 7.32
N PHE A 126 -16.54 4.39 7.66
CA PHE A 126 -16.29 5.44 6.66
C PHE A 126 -14.89 5.31 6.07
N VAL A 127 -13.89 5.05 6.90
CA VAL A 127 -12.50 4.84 6.48
C VAL A 127 -12.37 3.57 5.63
N LEU A 128 -13.03 2.49 6.03
CA LEU A 128 -13.04 1.23 5.27
C LEU A 128 -13.72 1.42 3.91
N SER A 129 -14.86 2.12 3.87
CA SER A 129 -15.59 2.40 2.64
C SER A 129 -14.80 3.29 1.68
N LEU A 130 -14.04 4.27 2.19
CA LEU A 130 -13.20 5.16 1.37
C LEU A 130 -12.00 4.40 0.78
N THR A 131 -11.42 3.49 1.56
CA THR A 131 -10.29 2.67 1.12
C THR A 131 -10.75 1.63 0.10
N ALA A 132 -11.93 1.03 0.30
CA ALA A 132 -12.52 0.03 -0.59
C ALA A 132 -13.05 0.64 -1.90
N SER A 133 -13.57 1.86 -1.89
CA SER A 133 -14.05 2.50 -3.12
C SER A 133 -12.90 2.83 -4.08
N VAL A 134 -11.76 3.31 -3.56
CA VAL A 134 -10.58 3.57 -4.38
C VAL A 134 -10.00 2.27 -4.95
N SER A 135 -9.87 1.22 -4.15
CA SER A 135 -9.35 -0.07 -4.63
C SER A 135 -10.30 -0.77 -5.62
N GLY A 136 -11.62 -0.66 -5.41
CA GLY A 136 -12.64 -1.21 -6.31
C GLY A 136 -12.64 -0.55 -7.70
N ILE A 137 -12.44 0.76 -7.78
CA ILE A 137 -12.36 1.49 -9.06
C ILE A 137 -11.14 1.01 -9.86
N TYR A 138 -9.98 0.85 -9.23
CA TYR A 138 -8.77 0.38 -9.92
C TYR A 138 -8.84 -1.10 -10.29
N ALA A 139 -9.46 -1.95 -9.45
CA ALA A 139 -9.70 -3.35 -9.80
C ALA A 139 -10.57 -3.45 -11.06
N PHE A 140 -11.67 -2.69 -11.11
CA PHE A 140 -12.58 -2.63 -12.26
C PHE A 140 -11.89 -2.13 -13.54
N LEU A 141 -11.10 -1.06 -13.45
CA LEU A 141 -10.32 -0.54 -14.57
C LEU A 141 -9.28 -1.55 -15.05
N SER A 142 -8.61 -2.26 -14.13
CA SER A 142 -7.62 -3.27 -14.50
C SER A 142 -8.26 -4.43 -15.28
N THR A 143 -9.42 -4.94 -14.86
CA THR A 143 -10.13 -6.01 -15.56
C THR A 143 -10.74 -5.57 -16.89
N SER A 144 -11.13 -4.31 -17.01
CA SER A 144 -11.77 -3.78 -18.23
C SER A 144 -10.77 -3.50 -19.37
N LEU A 145 -9.47 -3.46 -19.07
CA LEU A 145 -8.40 -3.33 -20.07
C LEU A 145 -7.95 -4.67 -20.67
N TYR A 146 -8.40 -5.80 -20.10
CA TYR A 146 -8.10 -7.15 -20.58
C TYR A 146 -9.26 -7.80 -21.36
N PHE A 147 -10.36 -7.06 -21.59
CA PHE A 147 -11.48 -7.42 -22.47
C PHE A 147 -11.65 -6.34 -23.54
#